data_AF-W4RJI6-F1
#
_entry.id   AF-W4RJI6-F1
#
_cell.length_a   1.000
_cell.length_b   1.000
_cell.length_c   1.000
_cell.angle_alpha   90.00
_cell.angle_beta   90.00
_cell.angle_gamma   90.00
#
_symmetry.space_group_name_H-M   'P 1'
#
loop_
_entity.id
_entity.type
_entity.pdbx_description
1 polymer ?
#
loop_
_entity_poly.entity_id
_entity_poly.type
_entity_poly.pdbx_seq_one_letter_code
_entity_poly.pdbx_strand_id
1 'polypeptide(L)'
;MGIVYLKINQEELAIISLQGRTFMAPIDCPFKKADELIAEASKRTSLIFVDFHAEATSEKQAMGWYLDGRVSAVVGTHTHVQTADERILPSGTAYLTDVGMTGPYDGILGVEKEAVLRRFMTSLPTRFEVVKDGRNQLSAVLIDLDKKTGKALKIQKILVNEDHPFYE
;
A
#
# COMPACT_ATOMS: atom_id res chain seq x y z
N MET A 1 -3.51 -8.87 10.70
CA MET A 1 -3.82 -9.31 9.32
C MET A 1 -5.26 -9.78 9.29
N GLY A 2 -6.04 -9.35 8.30
CA GLY A 2 -7.47 -9.64 8.26
C GLY A 2 -8.09 -9.33 6.91
N ILE A 3 -9.37 -9.68 6.77
CA ILE A 3 -10.15 -9.52 5.55
C ILE A 3 -11.48 -8.83 5.87
N VAL A 4 -11.94 -7.96 4.96
CA VAL A 4 -13.30 -7.41 4.97
C VAL A 4 -13.88 -7.50 3.56
N TYR A 5 -15.20 -7.58 3.46
CA TYR A 5 -15.92 -7.65 2.18
C TYR A 5 -16.77 -6.40 2.03
N LEU A 6 -16.58 -5.68 0.92
CA LEU A 6 -17.38 -4.52 0.57
C LEU A 6 -18.28 -4.85 -0.61
N LYS A 7 -19.59 -4.61 -0.46
CA LYS A 7 -20.55 -4.71 -1.57
C LYS A 7 -20.68 -3.35 -2.24
N ILE A 8 -20.36 -3.30 -3.53
CA ILE A 8 -20.45 -2.10 -4.36
C ILE A 8 -21.38 -2.44 -5.52
N ASN A 9 -22.62 -1.95 -5.45
CA ASN A 9 -23.68 -2.31 -6.38
C ASN A 9 -23.92 -3.84 -6.41
N GLN A 10 -23.64 -4.48 -7.55
CA GLN A 10 -23.78 -5.92 -7.76
C GLN A 10 -22.48 -6.69 -7.53
N GLU A 11 -21.36 -6.00 -7.31
CA GLU A 11 -20.04 -6.59 -7.12
C GLU A 11 -19.69 -6.67 -5.63
N GLU A 12 -18.87 -7.65 -5.27
CA GLU A 12 -18.29 -7.78 -3.93
C GLU A 12 -16.77 -7.72 -4.05
N LEU A 13 -16.11 -6.85 -3.28
CA LEU A 13 -14.66 -6.70 -3.24
C LEU A 13 -14.16 -7.22 -1.89
N ALA A 14 -13.23 -8.17 -1.93
CA ALA A 14 -12.48 -8.60 -0.75
C ALA A 14 -11.26 -7.68 -0.57
N ILE A 15 -11.13 -7.09 0.62
CA ILE A 15 -9.98 -6.28 1.00
C ILE A 15 -9.22 -7.02 2.09
N ILE A 16 -7.97 -7.35 1.81
CA ILE A 16 -7.06 -8.05 2.71
C ILE A 16 -5.98 -7.06 3.15
N SER A 17 -5.74 -6.98 4.47
CA SER A 17 -4.62 -6.25 5.04
C SER A 17 -3.60 -7.22 5.65
N LEU A 18 -2.36 -7.14 5.17
CA LEU A 18 -1.21 -7.93 5.58
C LEU A 18 -0.10 -7.02 6.13
N GLN A 19 0.80 -7.58 6.94
CA GLN A 19 1.98 -6.87 7.45
C GLN A 19 3.25 -7.64 7.11
N GLY A 20 4.31 -6.94 6.72
CA GLY A 20 5.65 -7.50 6.57
C GLY A 20 6.33 -7.79 7.91
N ARG A 21 7.50 -8.41 7.85
CA ARG A 21 8.30 -8.79 9.03
C ARG A 21 9.76 -8.37 8.93
N THR A 22 10.29 -8.13 7.72
CA THR A 22 11.65 -7.64 7.58
C THR A 22 11.73 -6.19 8.08
N PHE A 23 12.62 -5.93 9.05
CA PHE A 23 12.75 -4.65 9.77
C PHE A 23 11.53 -4.23 10.62
N MET A 24 10.59 -5.16 10.86
CA MET A 24 9.36 -4.92 11.61
C MET A 24 9.21 -5.93 12.75
N ALA A 25 8.11 -5.84 13.50
CA ALA A 25 7.80 -6.79 14.57
C ALA A 25 7.75 -8.24 14.04
N PRO A 26 8.27 -9.22 14.79
CA PRO A 26 8.20 -10.63 14.41
C PRO A 26 6.75 -11.11 14.56
N ILE A 27 6.13 -11.42 13.43
CA ILE A 27 4.77 -11.95 13.32
C ILE A 27 4.77 -13.28 12.55
N ASP A 28 3.61 -13.93 12.52
CA ASP A 28 3.40 -15.09 11.66
C ASP A 28 3.68 -14.78 10.18
N CYS A 29 4.01 -15.82 9.40
CA CYS A 29 4.39 -15.67 8.00
C CYS A 29 3.26 -15.02 7.16
N PRO A 30 3.47 -13.81 6.59
CA PRO A 30 2.41 -13.12 5.85
C PRO A 30 2.04 -13.84 4.55
N PHE A 31 2.97 -14.57 3.94
CA PHE A 31 2.72 -15.37 2.73
C PHE A 31 1.73 -16.51 3.00
N LYS A 32 1.89 -17.22 4.11
CA LYS A 32 0.95 -18.29 4.51
C LYS A 32 -0.42 -17.73 4.88
N LYS A 33 -0.45 -16.59 5.57
CA LYS A 33 -1.71 -15.92 5.90
C LYS A 33 -2.42 -15.40 4.64
N ALA A 34 -1.68 -14.92 3.64
CA ALA A 34 -2.23 -14.54 2.35
C ALA A 34 -2.94 -15.72 1.67
N ASP A 35 -2.32 -16.90 1.62
CA ASP A 35 -2.93 -18.11 1.05
C ASP A 35 -4.28 -18.46 1.72
N GLU A 36 -4.32 -18.43 3.04
CA GLU A 36 -5.53 -18.70 3.83
C GLU A 36 -6.67 -17.72 3.49
N LEU A 37 -6.37 -16.42 3.52
CA LEU A 37 -7.37 -15.37 3.27
C LEU A 37 -7.83 -15.33 1.81
N ILE A 38 -6.93 -15.59 0.85
CA ILE A 38 -7.28 -15.66 -0.57
C ILE A 38 -8.16 -16.89 -0.84
N ALA A 39 -7.87 -18.03 -0.20
CA ALA A 39 -8.71 -19.23 -0.31
C ALA A 39 -10.11 -19.02 0.27
N GLU A 40 -10.26 -18.19 1.30
CA GLU A 40 -11.55 -17.75 1.80
C GLU A 40 -12.25 -16.82 0.80
N ALA A 41 -11.57 -15.75 0.36
CA ALA A 41 -12.10 -14.72 -0.51
C ALA A 41 -12.57 -15.27 -1.86
N SER A 42 -11.78 -16.17 -2.46
CA SER A 42 -12.02 -16.74 -3.79
C SER A 42 -13.30 -17.58 -3.88
N LYS A 43 -13.87 -17.99 -2.74
CA LYS A 43 -15.18 -18.67 -2.68
C LYS A 43 -16.34 -17.71 -2.91
N ARG A 44 -16.11 -16.40 -2.78
CA ARG A 44 -17.13 -15.35 -2.79
C ARG A 44 -16.98 -14.38 -3.95
N THR A 45 -15.74 -14.01 -4.27
CA THR A 45 -15.45 -13.02 -5.31
C THR A 45 -14.09 -13.26 -5.96
N SER A 46 -13.98 -12.90 -7.25
CA SER A 46 -12.71 -12.80 -7.98
C SER A 46 -12.01 -11.46 -7.77
N LEU A 47 -12.67 -10.48 -7.17
CA LEU A 47 -12.14 -9.15 -6.88
C LEU A 47 -11.48 -9.14 -5.50
N ILE A 48 -10.15 -9.22 -5.49
CA ILE A 48 -9.36 -9.31 -4.25
C ILE A 48 -8.26 -8.25 -4.27
N PHE A 49 -8.33 -7.32 -3.33
CA PHE A 49 -7.33 -6.28 -3.12
C PHE A 49 -6.50 -6.59 -1.88
N VAL A 50 -5.18 -6.48 -1.99
CA VAL A 50 -4.24 -6.69 -0.87
C VAL A 50 -3.48 -5.39 -0.59
N ASP A 51 -3.67 -4.85 0.61
CA ASP A 51 -2.76 -3.87 1.22
C ASP A 51 -1.67 -4.62 1.98
N PHE A 52 -0.41 -4.44 1.57
CA PHE A 52 0.74 -5.04 2.23
C PHE A 52 1.61 -4.00 2.93
N HIS A 53 1.40 -3.86 4.23
CA HIS A 53 2.08 -2.90 5.09
C HIS A 53 3.47 -3.43 5.50
N ALA A 54 4.53 -3.03 4.79
CA ALA A 54 5.87 -3.60 4.97
C ALA A 54 6.98 -2.56 4.77
N GLU A 55 8.16 -2.80 5.35
CA GLU A 55 9.33 -1.91 5.18
C GLU A 55 10.18 -2.32 3.97
N ALA A 56 10.59 -3.59 3.90
CA ALA A 56 11.55 -4.05 2.90
C ALA A 56 10.93 -4.17 1.50
N THR A 57 11.50 -3.45 0.53
CA THR A 57 11.10 -3.51 -0.89
C THR A 57 11.20 -4.93 -1.46
N SER A 58 12.18 -5.72 -1.03
CA SER A 58 12.32 -7.12 -1.43
C SER A 58 11.16 -7.98 -0.95
N GLU A 59 10.69 -7.79 0.29
CA GLU A 59 9.54 -8.51 0.83
C GLU A 59 8.25 -8.11 0.09
N LYS A 60 8.10 -6.82 -0.24
CA LYS A 60 6.95 -6.32 -1.02
C LYS A 60 6.92 -6.87 -2.45
N GLN A 61 8.05 -6.86 -3.16
CA GLN A 61 8.11 -7.44 -4.50
C GLN A 61 7.87 -8.95 -4.47
N ALA A 62 8.44 -9.65 -3.48
CA ALA A 62 8.19 -11.07 -3.29
C ALA A 62 6.70 -11.35 -3.08
N MET A 63 5.99 -10.55 -2.28
CA MET A 63 4.54 -10.68 -2.11
C MET A 63 3.79 -10.42 -3.42
N GLY A 64 4.13 -9.37 -4.16
CA GLY A 64 3.54 -9.09 -5.47
C GLY A 64 3.66 -10.26 -6.44
N TRP A 65 4.88 -10.78 -6.62
CA TRP A 65 5.14 -11.95 -7.48
C TRP A 65 4.47 -13.22 -6.98
N TYR A 66 4.44 -13.43 -5.66
CA TYR A 66 3.82 -14.59 -5.07
C TYR A 66 2.30 -14.63 -5.29
N LEU A 67 1.64 -13.46 -5.30
CA LEU A 67 0.20 -13.34 -5.46
C LEU A 67 -0.26 -13.10 -6.91
N ASP A 68 0.66 -12.95 -7.86
CA ASP A 68 0.32 -12.67 -9.26
C ASP A 68 -0.66 -13.71 -9.83
N GLY A 69 -1.76 -13.22 -10.42
CA GLY A 69 -2.84 -14.02 -10.98
C GLY A 69 -3.83 -14.60 -9.96
N ARG A 70 -3.56 -14.43 -8.66
CA ARG A 70 -4.44 -14.91 -7.56
C ARG A 70 -5.25 -13.80 -6.92
N VAL A 71 -4.85 -12.55 -7.13
CA VAL A 71 -5.53 -11.35 -6.62
C VAL A 71 -5.58 -10.27 -7.69
N SER A 72 -6.51 -9.33 -7.53
CA SER A 72 -6.67 -8.20 -8.45
C SER A 72 -5.53 -7.18 -8.31
N ALA A 73 -5.12 -6.90 -7.07
CA ALA A 73 -4.06 -5.94 -6.80
C ALA A 73 -3.29 -6.25 -5.51
N VAL A 74 -2.00 -5.91 -5.51
CA VAL A 74 -1.13 -5.86 -4.33
C VAL A 74 -0.50 -4.46 -4.27
N VAL A 75 -0.91 -3.66 -3.30
CA VAL A 75 -0.40 -2.31 -3.09
C VAL A 75 0.31 -2.27 -1.75
N GLY A 76 1.58 -1.87 -1.75
CA GLY A 76 2.32 -1.69 -0.52
C GLY A 76 2.03 -0.36 0.17
N THR A 77 2.18 -0.35 1.48
CA THR A 77 2.13 0.84 2.35
C THR A 77 3.31 0.79 3.35
N HIS A 78 3.36 1.73 4.30
CA HIS A 78 4.31 1.87 5.43
C HIS A 78 5.42 2.92 5.24
N THR A 79 6.08 2.96 4.09
CA THR A 79 7.33 3.76 3.96
C THR A 79 7.08 5.26 3.75
N HIS A 80 5.81 5.65 3.57
CA HIS A 80 5.34 7.03 3.40
C HIS A 80 5.85 7.77 2.15
N VAL A 81 6.60 7.10 1.26
CA VAL A 81 7.09 7.67 0.00
C VAL A 81 6.51 6.86 -1.17
N GLN A 82 5.76 7.52 -2.05
CA GLN A 82 5.17 6.85 -3.20
C GLN A 82 6.25 6.39 -4.18
N THR A 83 6.21 5.13 -4.59
CA THR A 83 7.13 4.59 -5.60
C THR A 83 6.63 4.84 -7.02
N ALA A 84 7.52 4.70 -8.01
CA ALA A 84 7.21 4.91 -9.44
C ALA A 84 7.29 3.60 -10.24
N ASP A 85 6.97 2.48 -9.58
CA ASP A 85 7.04 1.13 -10.14
C ASP A 85 5.65 0.51 -10.35
N GLU A 86 4.60 1.33 -10.47
CA GLU A 86 3.26 0.86 -10.76
C GLU A 86 3.24 0.07 -12.07
N ARG A 87 2.70 -1.15 -12.02
CA ARG A 87 2.62 -2.02 -13.19
C ARG A 87 1.55 -3.08 -13.02
N ILE A 88 1.16 -3.69 -14.13
CA ILE A 88 0.42 -4.95 -14.12
C ILE A 88 1.43 -6.08 -14.30
N LEU A 89 1.39 -7.05 -13.41
CA LEU A 89 2.23 -8.25 -13.44
C LEU A 89 1.74 -9.21 -14.55
N PRO A 90 2.57 -10.16 -15.02
CA PRO A 90 2.27 -10.98 -16.20
C PRO A 90 0.94 -11.73 -16.14
N SER A 91 0.49 -12.13 -14.96
CA SER A 91 -0.76 -12.89 -14.80
C SER A 91 -1.98 -12.00 -14.52
N GLY A 92 -1.80 -10.67 -14.51
CA GLY A 92 -2.88 -9.69 -14.47
C GLY A 92 -3.10 -9.01 -13.12
N THR A 93 -2.21 -9.17 -12.14
CA THR A 93 -2.30 -8.47 -10.85
C THR A 93 -1.70 -7.06 -10.95
N ALA A 94 -2.44 -6.04 -10.53
CA ALA A 94 -1.88 -4.70 -10.36
C ALA A 94 -0.91 -4.65 -9.17
N TYR A 95 0.22 -3.97 -9.32
CA TYR A 95 1.27 -3.91 -8.31
C TYR A 95 1.83 -2.49 -8.16
N LEU A 96 2.08 -2.08 -6.91
CA LEU A 96 2.83 -0.88 -6.54
C LEU A 96 3.59 -1.13 -5.22
N THR A 97 4.90 -0.84 -5.17
CA THR A 97 5.72 -1.08 -3.97
C THR A 97 5.29 -0.21 -2.79
N ASP A 98 4.99 1.07 -2.97
CA ASP A 98 4.40 1.87 -1.90
C ASP A 98 3.51 2.96 -2.50
N VAL A 99 2.27 3.05 -2.01
CA VAL A 99 1.33 4.09 -2.43
C VAL A 99 1.71 5.47 -1.91
N GLY A 100 2.57 5.56 -0.88
CA GLY A 100 2.97 6.78 -0.20
C GLY A 100 2.05 7.12 0.98
N MET A 101 2.13 8.36 1.44
CA MET A 101 1.27 8.87 2.52
C MET A 101 0.35 9.99 2.05
N THR A 102 -0.75 10.16 2.78
CA THR A 102 -1.59 11.36 2.75
C THR A 102 -1.43 12.10 4.08
N GLY A 103 -0.97 13.34 4.04
CA GLY A 103 -0.57 14.09 5.23
C GLY A 103 0.45 15.20 4.92
N PRO A 104 1.23 15.66 5.93
CA PRO A 104 2.13 16.79 5.79
C PRO A 104 3.22 16.57 4.74
N TYR A 105 3.33 17.46 3.75
CA TYR A 105 4.30 17.36 2.66
C TYR A 105 5.70 17.78 3.09
N ASP A 106 5.78 18.83 3.91
CA ASP A 106 7.04 19.41 4.37
C ASP A 106 7.53 18.79 5.69
N GLY A 107 7.18 17.54 5.98
CA GLY A 107 7.74 16.78 7.11
C GLY A 107 8.83 15.80 6.68
N ILE A 108 9.42 15.10 7.64
CA ILE A 108 10.14 13.84 7.36
C ILE A 108 9.15 12.71 7.67
N LEU A 109 8.51 12.19 6.62
CA LEU A 109 7.51 11.12 6.69
C LEU A 109 6.32 11.45 7.61
N GLY A 110 5.92 12.73 7.65
CA GLY A 110 4.80 13.24 8.46
C GLY A 110 5.18 13.81 9.83
N VAL A 111 6.47 13.74 10.20
CA VAL A 111 7.01 14.23 11.48
C VAL A 111 7.80 15.52 11.27
N GLU A 112 7.84 16.39 12.29
CA GLU A 112 8.65 17.62 12.29
C GLU A 112 10.14 17.34 11.96
N LYS A 113 10.71 18.11 11.02
CA LYS A 113 12.06 17.87 10.48
C LYS A 113 13.12 17.94 11.58
N GLU A 114 13.02 18.93 12.44
CA GLU A 114 13.98 19.31 13.47
C GLU A 114 14.11 18.19 14.52
N ALA A 115 12.99 17.57 14.91
CA ALA A 115 12.97 16.45 15.84
C ALA A 115 13.67 15.21 15.26
N VAL A 116 13.42 14.91 13.98
CA VAL A 116 14.03 13.77 13.28
C VAL A 116 15.51 14.01 13.04
N LEU A 117 15.89 15.19 12.54
CA LEU A 117 17.28 15.59 12.31
C LEU A 117 18.10 15.55 13.60
N ARG A 118 17.57 16.09 14.71
CA ARG A 118 18.25 16.04 16.01
C ARG A 118 18.49 14.60 16.47
N ARG A 119 17.51 13.71 16.31
CA ARG A 119 17.67 12.29 16.63
C ARG A 119 18.80 11.66 15.82
N PHE A 120 18.84 11.88 14.52
CA PHE A 120 19.90 11.33 13.66
C PHE A 120 21.29 11.90 13.96
N MET A 121 21.40 13.21 14.26
CA MET A 121 22.69 13.85 14.56
C MET A 121 23.24 13.50 15.95
N THR A 122 22.36 13.29 16.93
CA THR A 122 22.78 13.16 18.34
C THR A 122 22.61 11.76 18.91
N SER A 123 21.86 10.88 18.23
CA SER A 123 21.42 9.58 18.74
C SER A 123 20.61 9.65 20.05
N LEU A 124 20.20 10.85 20.47
CA LEU A 124 19.38 11.05 21.66
C LEU A 124 17.89 10.91 21.31
N PRO A 125 17.05 10.44 22.26
CA PRO A 125 15.61 10.40 22.08
C PRO A 125 15.04 11.79 21.84
N THR A 126 14.14 11.91 20.86
CA THR A 126 13.32 13.10 20.61
C THR A 126 11.85 12.72 20.62
N ARG A 127 10.98 13.67 20.97
CA ARG A 127 9.55 13.49 20.79
C ARG A 127 9.23 13.61 19.31
N PHE A 128 8.43 12.67 18.80
CA PHE A 128 7.86 12.78 17.47
C PHE A 128 6.55 13.53 17.56
N GLU A 129 6.56 14.76 17.08
CA GLU A 129 5.38 15.58 16.89
C GLU A 129 4.97 15.56 15.42
N VAL A 130 3.68 15.37 15.17
CA VAL A 130 3.11 15.48 13.83
C VAL A 130 3.18 16.94 13.41
N VAL A 131 3.58 17.18 12.16
CA VAL A 131 3.58 18.53 11.59
C VAL A 131 2.14 19.06 11.59
N LYS A 132 1.91 20.18 12.27
CA LYS A 132 0.57 20.77 12.46
C LYS A 132 0.17 21.73 11.34
N ASP A 133 1.15 22.42 10.77
CA ASP A 133 0.96 23.51 9.82
C ASP A 133 1.83 23.29 8.57
N GLY A 134 1.40 23.85 7.44
CA GLY A 134 2.12 23.81 6.17
C GLY A 134 1.40 23.04 5.08
N ARG A 135 2.15 22.70 4.02
CA ARG A 135 1.61 22.05 2.83
C ARG A 135 1.30 20.59 3.12
N ASN A 136 0.27 20.08 2.47
CA ASN A 136 -0.11 18.68 2.54
C ASN A 136 0.05 18.00 1.18
N GLN A 137 0.14 16.68 1.22
CA GLN A 137 0.11 15.82 0.05
C GLN A 137 -0.98 14.75 0.20
N LEU A 138 -1.50 14.29 -0.93
CA LEU A 138 -2.29 13.08 -1.05
C LEU A 138 -1.57 12.13 -1.99
N SER A 139 -1.39 10.90 -1.54
CA SER A 139 -0.89 9.81 -2.38
C SER A 139 -1.95 8.72 -2.44
N ALA A 140 -2.33 8.32 -3.65
CA ALA A 140 -3.33 7.30 -3.90
C ALA A 140 -2.99 6.51 -5.17
N VAL A 141 -3.75 5.45 -5.44
CA VAL A 141 -3.64 4.67 -6.67
C VAL A 141 -5.02 4.35 -7.19
N LEU A 142 -5.23 4.58 -8.49
CA LEU A 142 -6.43 4.23 -9.21
C LEU A 142 -6.17 2.92 -9.98
N ILE A 143 -7.04 1.94 -9.78
CA ILE A 143 -6.92 0.62 -10.41
C ILE A 143 -8.25 0.28 -11.07
N ASP A 144 -8.20 0.02 -12.37
CA ASP A 144 -9.34 -0.46 -13.14
C ASP A 144 -9.30 -1.99 -13.17
N LEU A 145 -10.41 -2.63 -12.79
CA LEU A 145 -10.53 -4.09 -12.71
C LEU A 145 -11.59 -4.62 -13.67
N ASP A 146 -11.29 -5.74 -14.31
CA ASP A 146 -12.29 -6.53 -15.03
C ASP A 146 -13.13 -7.32 -14.03
N LYS A 147 -14.42 -7.00 -13.97
CA LYS A 147 -15.38 -7.58 -13.02
C LYS A 147 -15.54 -9.10 -13.13
N LYS A 148 -15.36 -9.66 -14.32
CA LYS A 148 -15.58 -11.09 -14.57
C LYS A 148 -14.35 -11.91 -14.17
N THR A 149 -13.17 -11.43 -14.57
CA THR A 149 -11.91 -12.17 -14.40
C THR A 149 -11.15 -11.79 -13.14
N GLY A 150 -11.46 -10.64 -12.53
CA GLY A 150 -10.73 -10.10 -11.39
C GLY A 150 -9.38 -9.48 -11.76
N LYS A 151 -8.98 -9.49 -13.05
CA LYS A 151 -7.69 -8.97 -13.51
C LYS A 151 -7.68 -7.45 -13.55
N ALA A 152 -6.52 -6.86 -13.27
CA ALA A 152 -6.29 -5.45 -13.49
C ALA A 152 -6.16 -5.13 -14.98
N LEU A 153 -6.83 -4.06 -15.39
CA LEU A 153 -6.81 -3.50 -16.74
C LEU A 153 -5.87 -2.30 -16.82
N LYS A 154 -5.81 -1.51 -15.75
CA LYS A 154 -4.98 -0.31 -15.63
C LYS A 154 -4.63 -0.06 -14.17
N ILE A 155 -3.44 0.49 -13.95
CA ILE A 155 -3.01 1.07 -12.68
C ILE A 155 -2.42 2.45 -12.96
N GLN A 156 -2.79 3.43 -12.14
CA GLN A 156 -2.29 4.80 -12.24
C GLN A 156 -2.12 5.37 -10.84
N LYS A 157 -0.90 5.76 -10.49
CA LYS A 157 -0.65 6.51 -9.25
C LYS A 157 -1.24 7.92 -9.33
N ILE A 158 -1.67 8.40 -8.18
CA ILE A 158 -2.18 9.75 -7.96
C ILE A 158 -1.30 10.39 -6.89
N LEU A 159 -0.76 11.56 -7.21
CA LEU A 159 -0.04 12.41 -6.28
C LEU A 159 -0.64 13.81 -6.42
N VAL A 160 -1.10 14.36 -5.31
CA VAL A 160 -1.65 15.72 -5.25
C VAL A 160 -0.89 16.50 -4.18
N ASN A 161 -0.19 17.54 -4.60
CA ASN A 161 0.49 18.53 -3.76
C ASN A 161 0.75 19.79 -4.61
N GLU A 162 1.48 20.79 -4.10
CA GLU A 162 1.75 22.00 -4.87
C GLU A 162 2.61 21.75 -6.13
N ASP A 163 3.48 20.75 -6.12
CA ASP A 163 4.30 20.37 -7.28
C ASP A 163 3.51 19.51 -8.29
N HIS A 164 2.39 18.92 -7.85
CA HIS A 164 1.49 18.08 -8.64
C HIS A 164 0.05 18.54 -8.40
N PRO A 165 -0.35 19.71 -8.92
CA PRO A 165 -1.69 20.25 -8.71
C PRO A 165 -2.75 19.31 -9.31
N PHE A 166 -3.89 19.19 -8.60
CA PHE A 166 -5.04 18.45 -9.09
C PHE A 166 -5.77 19.27 -10.16
N TYR A 167 -6.09 18.63 -11.28
CA TYR A 167 -6.90 19.20 -12.36
C TYR A 167 -8.19 18.41 -12.49
N GLU A 168 -9.32 19.12 -12.54
CA GLU A 168 -10.67 18.55 -12.74
C GLU A 168 -10.90 18.03 -14.17
#